data_AF-A0A7S2RKU1-F1
#
_entry.id   AF-A0A7S2RKU1-F1
#
_cell.length_a   1.000
_cell.length_b   1.000
_cell.length_c   1.000
_cell.angle_alpha   90.00
_cell.angle_beta   90.00
_cell.angle_gamma   90.00
#
_symmetry.space_group_name_H-M   'P 1'
#
loop_
_entity.id
_entity.type
_entity.pdbx_description
1 polymer ?
#
loop_
_entity_poly.entity_id
_entity_poly.type
_entity_poly.pdbx_seq_one_letter_code
_entity_poly.pdbx_strand_id
1 'polypeptide(L)'
;SPEEYGQGEAVPAFAELVESKKTQLPFEFYDLPTCPEPSDKIKKRFRRRKNLGSRLMGHDLKLSPYNIATKQSKGCTPLCMVEIGGKKLRWMRKLVDRQYRIHLTLDQLPVLMRSKELNYAVRGYPVGFKAPPSYTGLKEDEF
;
A
#
# COMPACT_ATOMS: atom_id res chain seq x y z
N SER A 1 14.64 -20.62 6.10
CA SER A 1 15.55 -20.13 7.14
C SER A 1 15.09 -18.73 7.56
N PRO A 2 15.32 -18.33 8.81
CA PRO A 2 15.11 -16.95 9.23
C PRO A 2 15.97 -16.01 8.36
N GLU A 3 15.43 -14.85 8.01
CA GLU A 3 16.16 -13.78 7.31
C GLU A 3 16.49 -12.72 8.37
N GLU A 4 17.78 -12.40 8.51
CA GLU A 4 18.25 -11.38 9.45
C GLU A 4 18.50 -10.08 8.69
N TYR A 5 18.02 -8.97 9.25
CA TYR A 5 18.23 -7.63 8.70
C TYR A 5 19.07 -6.79 9.66
N GLY A 6 20.10 -6.14 9.12
CA GLY A 6 20.93 -5.19 9.84
C GLY A 6 20.17 -3.90 10.22
N GLN A 7 20.72 -3.12 11.13
CA GLN A 7 20.15 -1.80 11.48
C GLN A 7 20.18 -0.88 10.25
N GLY A 8 19.03 -0.27 9.94
CA GLY A 8 18.87 0.62 8.78
C GLY A 8 18.83 -0.09 7.43
N GLU A 9 18.89 -1.43 7.41
CA GLU A 9 18.69 -2.20 6.19
C GLU A 9 17.26 -2.05 5.68
N ALA A 10 17.12 -1.90 4.36
CA ALA A 10 15.82 -1.76 3.72
C ALA A 10 15.13 -3.12 3.60
N VAL A 11 13.92 -3.22 4.16
CA VAL A 11 13.06 -4.39 4.04
C VAL A 11 11.99 -4.10 2.99
N PRO A 12 11.98 -4.82 1.85
CA PRO A 12 11.03 -4.55 0.78
C PRO A 12 9.61 -4.96 1.17
N ALA A 13 8.68 -4.00 1.14
CA ALA A 13 7.26 -4.29 1.17
C ALA A 13 6.75 -4.57 -0.24
N PHE A 14 5.86 -5.55 -0.37
CA PHE A 14 5.20 -5.90 -1.62
C PHE A 14 3.70 -5.69 -1.49
N ALA A 15 3.09 -5.07 -2.50
CA ALA A 15 1.65 -4.92 -2.63
C ALA A 15 1.03 -6.17 -3.27
N GLU A 16 -0.08 -6.61 -2.69
CA GLU A 16 -0.99 -7.59 -3.26
C GLU A 16 -2.02 -6.89 -4.17
N LEU A 17 -2.95 -7.66 -4.73
CA LEU A 17 -4.12 -7.11 -5.40
C LEU A 17 -4.90 -6.20 -4.45
N VAL A 18 -5.42 -5.12 -5.00
CA VAL A 18 -6.30 -4.18 -4.30
C VAL A 18 -7.71 -4.76 -4.33
N GLU A 19 -8.23 -5.08 -3.15
CA GLU A 19 -9.46 -5.85 -2.99
C GLU A 19 -10.49 -5.09 -2.16
N SER A 20 -11.76 -5.46 -2.33
CA SER A 20 -12.88 -4.95 -1.54
C SER A 20 -13.73 -6.10 -1.04
N LYS A 21 -14.24 -5.99 0.19
CA LYS A 21 -15.25 -6.92 0.71
C LYS A 21 -16.64 -6.70 0.11
N LYS A 22 -16.87 -5.58 -0.59
CA LYS A 22 -18.15 -5.22 -1.22
C LYS A 22 -18.28 -5.71 -2.66
N THR A 23 -17.17 -6.10 -3.30
CA THR A 23 -17.15 -6.46 -4.73
C THR A 23 -16.15 -7.56 -5.00
N GLN A 24 -16.41 -8.42 -5.98
CA GLN A 24 -15.54 -9.55 -6.32
C GLN A 24 -14.40 -9.21 -7.29
N LEU A 25 -14.26 -7.96 -7.74
CA LEU A 25 -13.27 -7.56 -8.75
C LEU A 25 -12.01 -6.95 -8.09
N PRO A 26 -10.87 -7.64 -8.09
CA PRO A 26 -9.59 -7.07 -7.68
C PRO A 26 -8.98 -6.16 -8.75
N PHE A 27 -8.05 -5.29 -8.34
CA PHE A 27 -7.24 -4.46 -9.24
C PHE A 27 -5.75 -4.60 -8.92
N GLU A 28 -4.88 -4.39 -9.91
CA GLU A 28 -3.44 -4.30 -9.66
C GLU A 28 -3.13 -3.00 -8.90
N PHE A 29 -2.15 -3.05 -8.00
CA PHE A 29 -1.77 -1.88 -7.18
C PHE A 29 -1.40 -0.66 -8.04
N TYR A 30 -0.69 -0.88 -9.15
CA TYR A 30 -0.23 0.18 -10.04
C TYR A 30 -1.22 0.58 -11.14
N ASP A 31 -2.40 -0.05 -11.20
CA ASP A 31 -3.51 0.47 -12.00
C ASP A 31 -4.13 1.72 -11.35
N LEU A 32 -4.01 1.84 -10.02
CA LEU A 32 -4.45 3.01 -9.28
C LEU A 32 -3.55 4.22 -9.61
N PRO A 33 -4.08 5.46 -9.63
CA PRO A 33 -3.28 6.68 -9.71
C PRO A 33 -2.54 6.95 -8.39
N THR A 34 -1.56 6.09 -8.09
CA THR A 34 -0.70 6.15 -6.90
C THR A 34 0.74 6.54 -7.28
N CYS A 35 1.66 6.48 -6.33
CA CYS A 35 3.08 6.72 -6.59
C CYS A 35 3.61 5.81 -7.70
N PRO A 36 4.54 6.29 -8.55
CA PRO A 36 5.15 5.48 -9.59
C PRO A 36 5.82 4.22 -9.07
N GLU A 37 5.94 3.22 -9.94
CA GLU A 37 6.71 2.03 -9.63
C GLU A 37 8.18 2.38 -9.31
N PRO A 38 8.82 1.70 -8.34
CA PRO A 38 10.25 1.81 -8.13
C PRO A 38 11.05 1.52 -9.40
N SER A 39 12.23 2.13 -9.53
CA SER A 39 13.10 1.90 -10.69
C SER A 39 13.44 0.43 -10.89
N ASP A 40 13.71 0.04 -12.14
CA ASP A 40 14.05 -1.35 -12.49
C ASP A 40 15.28 -1.88 -11.74
N LYS A 41 16.23 -0.99 -11.39
CA LYS A 41 17.38 -1.34 -10.56
C LYS A 41 16.95 -1.84 -9.18
N ILE A 42 16.00 -1.16 -8.56
CA ILE A 42 15.45 -1.53 -7.23
C ILE A 42 14.62 -2.80 -7.35
N LYS A 43 13.76 -2.90 -8.37
CA LYS A 43 12.97 -4.12 -8.65
C LYS A 43 13.85 -5.35 -8.84
N LYS A 44 14.98 -5.22 -9.55
CA LYS A 44 15.96 -6.30 -9.74
C LYS A 44 16.64 -6.68 -8.42
N ARG A 45 17.01 -5.70 -7.59
CA ARG A 45 17.62 -5.94 -6.27
C ARG A 45 16.72 -6.76 -5.35
N PHE A 46 15.43 -6.42 -5.29
CA PHE A 46 14.45 -7.07 -4.42
C PHE A 46 13.60 -8.10 -5.15
N ARG A 47 14.10 -8.64 -6.26
CA ARG A 47 13.40 -9.65 -7.04
C ARG A 47 13.23 -10.92 -6.19
N ARG A 48 12.03 -11.12 -5.67
CA ARG A 48 11.70 -12.28 -4.83
C ARG A 48 11.43 -13.52 -5.69
N ARG A 49 11.74 -14.71 -5.15
CA ARG A 49 11.15 -15.95 -5.64
C ARG A 49 9.66 -15.92 -5.28
N LYS A 50 8.79 -16.05 -6.28
CA LYS A 50 7.33 -16.01 -6.08
C LYS A 50 6.92 -17.07 -5.04
N ASN A 51 6.06 -16.68 -4.11
CA ASN A 51 5.34 -17.61 -3.26
C ASN A 51 4.47 -18.51 -4.14
N LEU A 52 4.46 -19.82 -3.86
CA LEU A 52 3.74 -20.80 -4.69
C LEU A 52 2.25 -20.46 -4.80
N GLY A 53 1.65 -19.96 -3.70
CA GLY A 53 0.24 -19.56 -3.67
C GLY A 53 -0.11 -18.45 -4.67
N SER A 54 0.66 -17.35 -4.73
CA SER A 54 0.39 -16.26 -5.69
C SER A 54 0.55 -16.74 -7.14
N ARG A 55 1.57 -17.57 -7.38
CA ARG A 55 1.80 -18.19 -8.69
C ARG A 55 0.63 -19.08 -9.12
N LEU A 56 0.05 -19.85 -8.21
CA LEU A 56 -1.13 -20.69 -8.48
C LEU A 56 -2.39 -19.84 -8.68
N MET A 57 -2.52 -18.73 -7.95
CA MET A 57 -3.62 -17.78 -8.10
C MET A 57 -3.50 -16.88 -9.33
N GLY A 58 -2.39 -16.96 -10.07
CA GLY A 58 -2.18 -16.24 -11.32
C GLY A 58 -1.92 -14.74 -11.19
N HIS A 59 -1.59 -14.24 -9.99
CA HIS A 59 -1.28 -12.83 -9.78
C HIS A 59 0.10 -12.65 -9.12
N ASP A 60 0.72 -11.51 -9.41
CA ASP A 60 2.07 -11.21 -8.95
C ASP A 60 2.08 -10.12 -7.88
N LEU A 61 2.83 -10.36 -6.81
CA LEU A 61 3.12 -9.32 -5.82
C LEU A 61 3.98 -8.22 -6.46
N LYS A 62 3.53 -6.97 -6.35
CA LYS A 62 4.25 -5.82 -6.89
C LYS A 62 5.14 -5.21 -5.81
N LEU A 63 6.39 -4.89 -6.13
CA LEU A 63 7.24 -4.17 -5.16
C LEU A 63 6.60 -2.82 -4.85
N SER A 64 6.32 -2.54 -3.58
CA SER A 64 5.67 -1.30 -3.18
C SER A 64 6.65 -0.10 -3.20
N PRO A 65 6.14 1.15 -3.25
CA PRO A 65 6.99 2.34 -3.23
C PRO A 65 7.47 2.70 -1.81
N TYR A 66 7.04 1.98 -0.77
CA TYR A 66 7.41 2.26 0.61
C TYR A 66 8.84 1.85 0.92
N ASN A 67 9.62 2.77 1.50
CA ASN A 67 10.94 2.49 2.03
C ASN A 67 10.87 2.26 3.54
N ILE A 68 10.89 0.99 3.95
CA ILE A 68 10.84 0.58 5.35
C ILE A 68 12.24 0.11 5.74
N ALA A 69 12.81 0.69 6.79
CA ALA A 69 14.15 0.37 7.27
C ALA A 69 14.10 -0.29 8.66
N THR A 70 14.88 -1.35 8.83
CA THR A 70 14.94 -2.12 10.08
C THR A 70 15.42 -1.25 11.25
N LYS A 71 14.74 -1.37 12.39
CA LYS A 71 15.01 -0.59 13.63
C LYS A 71 14.91 0.93 13.45
N GLN A 72 14.18 1.42 12.45
CA GLN A 72 13.92 2.84 12.26
C GLN A 72 12.41 3.11 12.32
N SER A 73 11.97 3.82 13.37
CA SER A 73 10.58 4.27 13.46
C SER A 73 10.38 5.50 12.59
N LYS A 74 9.41 5.45 11.69
CA LYS A 74 9.02 6.58 10.83
C LYS A 74 7.53 6.85 11.03
N GLY A 75 7.21 8.10 11.39
CA GLY A 75 5.82 8.55 11.51
C GLY A 75 5.11 8.67 10.16
N CYS A 76 3.86 9.14 10.17
CA CYS A 76 3.13 9.44 8.94
C CYS A 76 3.93 10.45 8.11
N THR A 77 4.41 10.03 6.94
CA THR A 77 5.22 10.86 6.05
C THR A 77 4.68 10.71 4.64
N PRO A 78 4.37 11.81 3.93
CA PRO A 78 3.96 11.74 2.54
C PRO A 78 5.00 11.01 1.69
N LEU A 79 4.55 10.03 0.91
CA LEU A 79 5.44 9.22 0.07
C LEU A 79 5.75 9.90 -1.27
N CYS A 80 4.71 10.46 -1.90
CA CYS A 80 4.80 11.23 -3.14
C CYS A 80 3.54 12.09 -3.30
N MET A 81 3.56 13.01 -4.27
CA MET A 81 2.38 13.73 -4.75
C MET A 81 2.07 13.30 -6.19
N VAL A 82 0.78 13.13 -6.51
CA VAL A 82 0.32 12.72 -7.84
C VAL A 82 -0.87 13.59 -8.23
N GLU A 83 -0.80 14.19 -9.41
CA GLU A 83 -1.94 14.92 -9.97
C GLU A 83 -2.92 13.93 -10.63
N ILE A 84 -4.19 13.98 -10.21
CA ILE A 84 -5.22 13.05 -10.67
C ILE A 84 -6.25 13.80 -11.52
N GLY A 85 -6.27 13.55 -12.82
CA GLY A 85 -7.27 14.12 -13.74
C GLY A 85 -8.69 13.61 -13.52
N GLY A 86 -9.69 14.32 -14.06
CA GLY A 86 -11.10 14.13 -13.74
C GLY A 86 -11.67 12.70 -13.92
N LYS A 87 -11.27 11.97 -14.98
CA LYS A 87 -11.72 10.57 -15.19
C LYS A 87 -11.18 9.63 -14.10
N LYS A 88 -9.88 9.73 -13.79
CA LYS A 88 -9.22 8.93 -12.76
C LYS A 88 -9.72 9.31 -11.36
N LEU A 89 -10.00 10.59 -11.11
CA LEU A 89 -10.57 11.06 -9.85
C LEU A 89 -11.95 10.45 -9.57
N ARG A 90 -12.84 10.42 -10.57
CA ARG A 90 -14.14 9.74 -10.45
C ARG A 90 -14.00 8.25 -10.16
N TRP A 91 -13.01 7.60 -10.74
CA TRP A 91 -12.73 6.20 -10.47
C TRP A 91 -12.22 5.98 -9.04
N MET A 92 -11.26 6.80 -8.57
CA MET A 92 -10.79 6.76 -7.18
C MET A 92 -11.92 6.93 -6.16
N ARG A 93 -12.85 7.87 -6.40
CA ARG A 93 -14.05 8.03 -5.56
C ARG A 93 -14.87 6.74 -5.46
N LYS A 94 -15.08 6.05 -6.59
CA LYS A 94 -15.77 4.75 -6.60
C LYS A 94 -15.01 3.68 -5.80
N LEU A 95 -13.68 3.65 -5.87
CA LEU A 95 -12.87 2.72 -5.09
C LEU A 95 -13.00 2.98 -3.58
N VAL A 96 -12.98 4.25 -3.17
CA VAL A 96 -13.21 4.67 -1.78
C VAL A 96 -14.62 4.29 -1.31
N ASP A 97 -15.66 4.58 -2.11
CA ASP A 97 -17.06 4.22 -1.80
C ASP A 97 -17.25 2.71 -1.62
N ARG A 98 -16.58 1.94 -2.47
CA ARG A 98 -16.57 0.48 -2.44
C ARG A 98 -15.60 -0.10 -1.41
N GLN A 99 -14.93 0.72 -0.60
CA GLN A 99 -14.05 0.28 0.48
C GLN A 99 -12.92 -0.64 0.01
N TYR A 100 -12.33 -0.33 -1.15
CA TYR A 100 -11.11 -1.02 -1.56
C TYR A 100 -9.97 -0.77 -0.58
N ARG A 101 -9.17 -1.81 -0.34
CA ARG A 101 -8.02 -1.81 0.55
C ARG A 101 -6.79 -2.32 -0.17
N ILE A 102 -5.65 -1.74 0.19
CA ILE A 102 -4.34 -2.15 -0.26
C ILE A 102 -3.74 -3.03 0.82
N HIS A 103 -3.42 -4.28 0.47
CA HIS A 103 -2.70 -5.19 1.35
C HIS A 103 -1.22 -5.19 0.99
N LEU A 104 -0.37 -5.11 2.01
CA LEU A 104 1.07 -5.22 1.86
C LEU A 104 1.57 -6.43 2.62
N THR A 105 2.62 -7.05 2.09
CA THR A 105 3.42 -8.07 2.75
C THR A 105 4.83 -7.54 2.95
N LEU A 106 5.34 -7.61 4.18
CA LEU A 106 6.69 -7.24 4.58
C LEU A 106 7.34 -8.47 5.20
N ASP A 107 8.46 -8.93 4.65
CA ASP A 107 9.13 -10.16 5.13
C ASP A 107 8.20 -11.38 5.27
N GLN A 108 7.33 -11.62 4.27
CA GLN A 108 6.34 -12.73 4.28
C GLN A 108 5.22 -12.58 5.34
N LEU A 109 5.18 -11.46 6.06
CA LEU A 109 4.14 -11.18 7.05
C LEU A 109 3.19 -10.09 6.55
N PRO A 110 1.89 -10.19 6.85
CA PRO A 110 0.93 -9.16 6.49
C PRO A 110 1.18 -7.87 7.27
N VAL A 111 1.16 -6.73 6.59
CA VAL A 111 1.22 -5.41 7.22
C VAL A 111 -0.16 -5.04 7.75
N LEU A 112 -0.19 -4.51 8.98
CA LEU A 112 -1.40 -4.05 9.65
C LEU A 112 -1.41 -2.53 9.79
N MET A 113 -2.56 -1.92 9.56
CA MET A 113 -2.87 -0.56 9.98
C MET A 113 -3.50 -0.61 11.38
N ARG A 114 -2.88 0.07 12.36
CA ARG A 114 -3.35 0.13 13.75
C ARG A 114 -3.95 1.50 14.05
N SER A 115 -5.16 1.52 14.61
CA SER A 115 -5.71 2.71 15.29
C SER A 115 -5.42 2.60 16.77
N LYS A 116 -4.66 3.57 17.33
CA LYS A 116 -4.40 3.63 18.77
C LYS A 116 -5.66 4.01 19.54
N GLU A 117 -6.42 4.98 19.04
CA GLU A 117 -7.64 5.50 19.66
C GLU A 117 -8.73 4.43 19.80
N LEU A 118 -8.97 3.67 18.73
CA LEU A 118 -10.03 2.66 18.69
C LEU A 118 -9.51 1.26 19.07
N ASN A 119 -8.24 1.16 19.48
CA ASN A 119 -7.53 -0.06 19.88
C ASN A 119 -7.77 -1.29 18.97
N TYR A 120 -7.72 -1.09 17.65
CA TYR A 120 -7.85 -2.18 16.68
C TYR A 120 -6.70 -2.18 15.68
N ALA A 121 -6.48 -3.33 15.05
CA ALA A 121 -5.56 -3.49 13.92
C ALA A 121 -6.27 -4.23 12.78
N VAL A 122 -6.15 -3.71 11.55
CA VAL A 122 -6.73 -4.32 10.35
C VAL A 122 -5.64 -4.49 9.30
N ARG A 123 -5.71 -5.58 8.52
CA ARG A 123 -4.79 -5.82 7.41
C ARG A 123 -4.85 -4.69 6.38
N GLY A 124 -3.67 -4.23 5.97
CA GLY A 124 -3.52 -3.18 4.96
C GLY A 124 -4.17 -1.85 5.35
N TYR A 125 -4.31 -0.95 4.37
CA TYR A 125 -4.91 0.37 4.55
C TYR A 125 -5.95 0.64 3.45
N PRO A 126 -6.96 1.49 3.68
CA PRO A 126 -7.95 1.81 2.66
C PRO A 126 -7.35 2.69 1.56
N VAL A 127 -7.87 2.61 0.34
CA VAL A 127 -7.45 3.46 -0.79
C VAL A 127 -7.62 4.96 -0.48
N GLY A 128 -8.57 5.30 0.39
CA GLY A 128 -8.79 6.66 0.87
C GLY A 128 -9.97 6.75 1.83
N PHE A 129 -10.25 7.95 2.29
CA PHE A 129 -11.32 8.24 3.25
C PHE A 129 -12.29 9.29 2.68
N LYS A 130 -13.53 9.28 3.20
CA LYS A 130 -14.46 10.39 2.98
C LYS A 130 -14.20 11.43 4.06
N ALA A 131 -13.69 12.57 3.64
CA ALA A 131 -13.43 13.65 4.56
C ALA A 131 -14.74 14.37 4.94
N PRO A 132 -14.84 14.92 6.17
CA PRO A 132 -15.96 15.77 6.55
C PRO A 132 -15.98 17.06 5.69
N PRO A 133 -17.12 17.76 5.59
CA PRO A 133 -17.21 19.00 4.81
C PRO A 133 -16.25 20.11 5.25
N SER A 134 -15.79 20.06 6.51
CA SER A 134 -14.80 20.97 7.09
C SER A 134 -13.36 20.70 6.66
N TYR A 135 -13.09 19.56 6.02
CA TYR A 135 -11.75 19.18 5.60
C TYR A 135 -11.34 19.95 4.35
N THR A 136 -10.32 20.80 4.48
CA THR A 136 -9.84 21.67 3.41
C THR A 136 -8.79 21.00 2.53
N GLY A 137 -8.19 19.89 2.99
CA GLY A 137 -7.13 19.17 2.27
C GLY A 137 -5.81 19.94 2.22
N LEU A 138 -5.65 20.95 3.08
CA LEU A 138 -4.40 21.63 3.33
C LEU A 138 -3.51 20.78 4.25
N LYS A 139 -2.20 21.06 4.25
CA LYS A 139 -1.21 20.40 5.12
C LYS A 139 -1.60 20.39 6.61
N GLU A 140 -2.35 21.40 7.04
CA GLU A 140 -2.85 21.56 8.41
C GLU A 140 -3.92 20.51 8.75
N ASP A 141 -4.65 20.03 7.74
CA ASP A 141 -5.65 18.97 7.86
C ASP A 141 -5.08 17.57 7.52
N GLU A 142 -3.78 17.43 7.20
CA GLU A 142 -3.15 16.13 6.95
C GLU A 142 -2.88 15.35 8.25
N PHE A 143 -3.85 15.25 9.17
CA PHE A 143 -3.76 14.44 10.40
C PHE A 143 -5.11 13.83 10.79
#